data_AF-A0A4R5U3Q1-F1
#
_entry.id   AF-A0A4R5U3Q1-F1
#
_cell.length_a   1.000
_cell.length_b   1.000
_cell.length_c   1.000
_cell.angle_alpha   90.00
_cell.angle_beta   90.00
_cell.angle_gamma   90.00
#
_symmetry.space_group_name_H-M   'P 1'
#
loop_
_entity.id
_entity.type
_entity.pdbx_description
1 polymer ?
#
loop_
_entity_poly.entity_id
_entity_poly.type
_entity_poly.pdbx_seq_one_letter_code
_entity_poly.pdbx_strand_id
1 'polypeptide(L)'
;MLDDQEEAAALTTALLREAAGARVIWDFDGVVGHTEPLHEASYRELAERRSYGFAPDFFGDLVGHTEQWIWERLISQGFPATMAEIEDLHAERGAVVAAVALRSLEPSWLAARVMPALDGVADEQLVVSNGDPDLIAALLAGWNLDPFVEVARRTPGRDKEALFRSLCVPPCVVLEDSDTYLALGRELGAFTVGVRHSHNPRAALVADLTTHL
;
A
#
# COMPACT_ATOMS: atom_id res chain seq x y z
N MET A 1 -15.03 23.28 -4.90
CA MET A 1 -14.13 22.18 -5.27
C MET A 1 -13.13 22.79 -6.21
N LEU A 2 -11.87 22.90 -5.78
CA LEU A 2 -10.79 22.99 -6.75
C LEU A 2 -10.90 21.74 -7.64
N ASP A 3 -10.56 21.87 -8.91
CA ASP A 3 -10.52 20.72 -9.80
C ASP A 3 -9.51 19.71 -9.22
N ASP A 4 -9.85 18.41 -9.13
CA ASP A 4 -8.95 17.37 -8.59
C ASP A 4 -7.58 17.42 -9.30
N GLN A 5 -7.56 17.88 -10.56
CA GLN A 5 -6.33 18.13 -11.31
C GLN A 5 -5.47 19.28 -10.78
N GLU A 6 -6.10 20.37 -10.30
CA GLU A 6 -5.41 21.51 -9.70
C GLU A 6 -4.81 21.13 -8.34
N GLU A 7 -5.54 20.37 -7.51
CA GLU A 7 -5.02 19.87 -6.23
C GLU A 7 -3.83 18.92 -6.46
N ALA A 8 -3.95 17.99 -7.41
CA ALA A 8 -2.86 17.09 -7.79
C ALA A 8 -1.63 17.85 -8.31
N ALA A 9 -1.83 18.91 -9.11
CA ALA A 9 -0.74 19.74 -9.63
C ALA A 9 -0.05 20.56 -8.53
N ALA A 10 -0.83 21.12 -7.60
CA ALA A 10 -0.31 21.85 -6.45
C ALA A 10 0.50 20.94 -5.53
N LEU A 11 -0.01 19.74 -5.23
CA LEU A 11 0.72 18.74 -4.45
C LEU A 11 2.02 18.34 -5.15
N THR A 12 1.97 18.02 -6.44
CA THR A 12 3.16 17.64 -7.22
C THR A 12 4.22 18.74 -7.15
N THR A 13 3.82 20.00 -7.31
CA THR A 13 4.72 21.15 -7.23
C THR A 13 5.38 21.29 -5.86
N ALA A 14 4.60 21.12 -4.78
CA ALA A 14 5.12 21.17 -3.42
C ALA A 14 6.09 20.00 -3.17
N LEU A 15 5.73 18.79 -3.58
CA LEU A 15 6.57 17.59 -3.46
C LEU A 15 7.90 17.75 -4.19
N LEU A 16 7.90 18.25 -5.43
CA LEU A 16 9.13 18.50 -6.19
C LEU A 16 10.09 19.46 -5.47
N ARG A 17 9.56 20.44 -4.75
CA ARG A 17 10.38 21.38 -3.98
C ARG A 17 11.00 20.71 -2.75
N GLU A 18 10.20 20.00 -1.96
CA GLU A 18 10.67 19.39 -0.72
C GLU A 18 11.55 18.16 -0.97
N ALA A 19 11.35 17.48 -2.11
CA ALA A 19 12.12 16.30 -2.50
C ALA A 19 13.45 16.61 -3.19
N ALA A 20 13.73 17.87 -3.53
CA ALA A 20 14.95 18.25 -4.23
C ALA A 20 16.21 17.90 -3.40
N GLY A 21 17.00 16.94 -3.88
CA GLY A 21 18.16 16.41 -3.16
C GLY A 21 17.81 15.64 -1.88
N ALA A 22 16.56 15.18 -1.74
CA ALA A 22 16.09 14.39 -0.63
C ALA A 22 15.92 12.92 -1.03
N ARG A 23 15.91 12.04 -0.02
CA ARG A 23 15.37 10.69 -0.18
C ARG A 23 13.86 10.72 -0.06
N VAL A 24 13.16 10.01 -0.94
CA VAL A 24 11.70 9.87 -0.90
C VAL A 24 11.33 8.45 -0.49
N ILE A 25 10.57 8.30 0.59
CA ILE A 25 10.05 7.03 1.07
C ILE A 25 8.56 6.95 0.78
N TRP A 26 8.17 5.88 0.11
CA TRP A 26 6.80 5.55 -0.25
C TRP A 26 6.34 4.35 0.58
N ASP A 27 5.21 4.45 1.28
CA ASP A 27 4.45 3.24 1.57
C ASP A 27 3.87 2.65 0.27
N PHE A 28 3.50 1.38 0.29
CA PHE A 28 2.88 0.75 -0.89
C PHE A 28 1.36 0.74 -0.82
N ASP A 29 0.79 0.26 0.27
CA ASP A 29 -0.63 -0.05 0.39
C ASP A 29 -1.40 1.25 0.67
N GLY A 30 -2.36 1.60 -0.18
CA GLY A 30 -3.10 2.88 0.00
C GLY A 30 -2.30 4.14 -0.37
N VAL A 31 -1.06 3.98 -0.87
CA VAL A 31 -0.21 5.07 -1.37
C VAL A 31 0.21 4.83 -2.82
N VAL A 32 0.95 3.75 -3.09
CA VAL A 32 1.44 3.42 -4.44
C VAL A 32 0.44 2.54 -5.18
N GLY A 33 -0.10 1.53 -4.51
CA GLY A 33 -1.11 0.64 -5.06
C GLY A 33 -2.43 0.76 -4.32
N HIS A 34 -3.54 0.72 -5.06
CA HIS A 34 -4.88 0.60 -4.48
C HIS A 34 -5.17 -0.85 -4.11
N THR A 35 -4.60 -1.35 -3.02
CA THR A 35 -4.60 -2.80 -2.68
C THR A 35 -5.90 -3.31 -2.05
N GLU A 36 -6.90 -2.44 -1.87
CA GLU A 36 -8.16 -2.78 -1.22
C GLU A 36 -9.08 -3.67 -2.06
N PRO A 37 -9.34 -3.38 -3.37
CA PRO A 37 -10.13 -4.25 -4.23
C PRO A 37 -9.52 -5.65 -4.36
N LEU A 38 -8.22 -5.78 -4.13
CA LEU A 38 -7.51 -7.05 -4.20
C LEU A 38 -7.87 -7.97 -3.04
N HIS A 39 -8.09 -7.46 -1.83
CA HIS A 39 -8.42 -8.32 -0.71
C HIS A 39 -9.75 -9.03 -0.92
N GLU A 40 -10.79 -8.30 -1.33
CA GLU A 40 -12.09 -8.89 -1.66
C GLU A 40 -11.98 -9.87 -2.84
N ALA A 41 -11.34 -9.46 -3.94
CA ALA A 41 -11.18 -10.29 -5.12
C ALA A 41 -10.44 -11.59 -4.83
N SER A 42 -9.43 -11.57 -3.95
CA SER A 42 -8.70 -12.77 -3.56
C SER A 42 -9.56 -13.79 -2.81
N TYR A 43 -10.47 -13.34 -1.95
CA TYR A 43 -11.44 -14.22 -1.31
C TYR A 43 -12.42 -14.80 -2.32
N ARG A 44 -12.96 -13.97 -3.23
CA ARG A 44 -13.89 -14.43 -4.28
C ARG A 44 -13.24 -15.47 -5.19
N GLU A 45 -12.02 -15.24 -5.67
CA GLU A 45 -11.32 -16.20 -6.52
C GLU A 45 -11.03 -17.52 -5.78
N LEU A 46 -10.63 -17.48 -4.50
CA LEU A 46 -10.43 -18.71 -3.73
C LEU A 46 -11.75 -19.47 -3.51
N ALA A 47 -12.84 -18.75 -3.24
CA ALA A 47 -14.17 -19.33 -3.13
C ALA A 47 -14.61 -19.99 -4.43
N GLU A 48 -14.43 -19.33 -5.58
CA GLU A 48 -14.75 -19.87 -6.91
C GLU A 48 -13.98 -21.17 -7.19
N ARG A 49 -12.68 -21.23 -6.85
CA ARG A 49 -11.86 -22.46 -6.96
C ARG A 49 -12.43 -23.61 -6.12
N ARG A 50 -13.13 -23.31 -5.02
CA ARG A 50 -13.80 -24.27 -4.15
C ARG A 50 -15.30 -24.42 -4.46
N SER A 51 -15.75 -23.91 -5.61
CA SER A 51 -17.16 -23.92 -6.04
C SER A 51 -18.11 -23.28 -5.01
N TYR A 52 -17.62 -22.29 -4.28
CA TYR A 52 -18.36 -21.50 -3.30
C TYR A 52 -18.64 -20.10 -3.84
N GLY A 53 -19.85 -19.59 -3.62
CA GLY A 53 -20.25 -18.24 -4.03
C GLY A 53 -20.51 -17.36 -2.82
N PHE A 54 -19.80 -16.24 -2.71
CA PHE A 54 -20.14 -15.22 -1.72
C PHE A 54 -21.32 -14.35 -2.16
N ALA A 55 -22.04 -13.80 -1.18
CA ALA A 55 -23.00 -12.72 -1.44
C ALA A 55 -22.29 -11.49 -2.05
N PRO A 56 -23.00 -10.62 -2.78
CA PRO A 56 -22.41 -9.42 -3.38
C PRO A 56 -21.71 -8.48 -2.39
N ASP A 57 -22.13 -8.43 -1.13
CA ASP A 57 -21.66 -7.52 -0.09
C ASP A 57 -20.93 -8.22 1.07
N PHE A 58 -20.55 -9.50 0.90
CA PHE A 58 -20.00 -10.33 1.98
C PHE A 58 -18.77 -9.73 2.67
N PHE A 59 -17.99 -8.91 1.95
CA PHE A 59 -16.70 -8.42 2.42
C PHE A 59 -16.82 -7.20 3.33
N GLY A 60 -17.94 -6.48 3.30
CA GLY A 60 -18.12 -5.24 4.08
C GLY A 60 -17.92 -5.46 5.59
N ASP A 61 -18.40 -6.58 6.11
CA ASP A 61 -18.26 -6.98 7.52
C ASP A 61 -16.87 -7.53 7.90
N LEU A 62 -16.00 -7.75 6.91
CA LEU A 62 -14.67 -8.36 7.10
C LEU A 62 -13.55 -7.31 7.12
N VAL A 63 -13.83 -6.11 6.61
CA VAL A 63 -12.86 -5.02 6.55
C VAL A 63 -12.37 -4.66 7.96
N GLY A 64 -11.05 -4.56 8.11
CA GLY A 64 -10.41 -4.19 9.38
C GLY A 64 -10.19 -5.35 10.36
N HIS A 65 -10.62 -6.57 10.02
CA HIS A 65 -10.35 -7.76 10.82
C HIS A 65 -9.07 -8.50 10.38
N THR A 66 -8.49 -9.28 11.30
CA THR A 66 -7.34 -10.12 10.99
C THR A 66 -7.73 -11.25 10.05
N GLU A 67 -6.80 -11.69 9.21
CA GLU A 67 -7.07 -12.78 8.26
C GLU A 67 -7.51 -14.07 8.94
N GLN A 68 -6.92 -14.40 10.10
CA GLN A 68 -7.36 -15.49 10.96
C GLN A 68 -8.85 -15.35 11.29
N TRP A 69 -9.26 -14.21 11.86
CA TRP A 69 -10.65 -13.97 12.25
C TRP A 69 -11.59 -14.06 11.04
N ILE A 70 -11.16 -13.55 9.88
CA ILE A 70 -11.93 -13.62 8.65
C ILE A 70 -12.16 -15.08 8.27
N TRP A 71 -11.12 -15.93 8.25
CA TRP A 71 -11.29 -17.34 7.91
C TRP A 71 -12.20 -18.08 8.88
N GLU A 72 -12.02 -17.89 10.19
CA GLU A 72 -12.88 -18.49 11.21
C GLU A 72 -14.35 -18.10 10.98
N ARG A 73 -14.62 -16.83 10.69
CA ARG A 73 -15.96 -16.34 10.37
C ARG A 73 -16.50 -16.96 9.09
N LEU A 74 -15.75 -16.97 7.99
CA LEU A 74 -16.19 -17.52 6.71
C LEU A 74 -16.50 -19.03 6.82
N ILE A 75 -15.65 -19.79 7.52
CA ILE A 75 -15.88 -21.22 7.82
C ILE A 75 -17.15 -21.41 8.64
N SER A 76 -17.35 -20.59 9.69
CA SER A 76 -18.58 -20.64 10.51
C SER A 76 -19.86 -20.33 9.71
N GLN A 77 -19.73 -19.59 8.60
CA GLN A 77 -20.81 -19.23 7.69
C GLN A 77 -21.01 -20.23 6.54
N GLY A 78 -20.23 -21.32 6.51
CA GLY A 78 -20.38 -22.41 5.55
C GLY A 78 -19.38 -22.42 4.39
N PHE A 79 -18.31 -21.62 4.45
CA PHE A 79 -17.20 -21.75 3.51
C PHE A 79 -16.62 -23.18 3.58
N PRO A 80 -16.31 -23.84 2.44
CA PRO A 80 -15.92 -25.25 2.39
C PRO A 80 -14.45 -25.45 2.82
N ALA A 81 -14.21 -25.31 4.12
CA ALA A 81 -12.96 -25.63 4.80
C ALA A 81 -13.24 -25.88 6.29
N THR A 82 -12.25 -26.42 6.98
CA THR A 82 -12.25 -26.64 8.43
C THR A 82 -11.28 -25.69 9.11
N MET A 83 -11.44 -25.49 10.42
CA MET A 83 -10.53 -24.65 11.22
C MET A 83 -9.08 -25.15 11.18
N ALA A 84 -8.86 -26.44 10.93
CA ALA A 84 -7.54 -27.04 10.81
C ALA A 84 -6.83 -26.67 9.49
N GLU A 85 -7.58 -26.24 8.47
CA GLU A 85 -7.05 -25.86 7.15
C GLU A 85 -6.74 -24.37 7.05
N ILE A 86 -6.89 -23.58 8.12
CA ILE A 86 -6.68 -22.12 8.07
C ILE A 86 -5.25 -21.76 7.64
N GLU A 87 -4.24 -22.49 8.13
CA GLU A 87 -2.84 -22.27 7.71
C GLU A 87 -2.65 -22.49 6.20
N ASP A 88 -3.26 -23.54 5.65
CA ASP A 88 -3.24 -23.82 4.21
C ASP A 88 -4.01 -22.74 3.43
N LEU A 89 -5.14 -22.26 3.96
CA LEU A 89 -5.90 -21.16 3.36
C LEU A 89 -5.11 -19.85 3.32
N HIS A 90 -4.29 -19.55 4.32
CA HIS A 90 -3.36 -18.40 4.28
C HIS A 90 -2.38 -18.54 3.11
N ALA A 91 -1.76 -19.72 2.96
CA ALA A 91 -0.81 -19.97 1.88
C ALA A 91 -1.50 -19.93 0.49
N GLU A 92 -2.65 -20.57 0.35
CA GLU A 92 -3.44 -20.56 -0.89
C GLU A 92 -3.86 -19.15 -1.27
N ARG A 93 -4.42 -18.39 -0.31
CA ARG A 93 -4.83 -17.01 -0.55
C ARG A 93 -3.64 -16.12 -0.88
N GLY A 94 -2.48 -16.29 -0.24
CA GLY A 94 -1.26 -15.55 -0.60
C GLY A 94 -0.91 -15.70 -2.10
N ALA A 95 -1.01 -16.91 -2.64
CA ALA A 95 -0.80 -17.15 -4.06
C ALA A 95 -1.89 -16.52 -4.95
N VAL A 96 -3.15 -16.52 -4.51
CA VAL A 96 -4.25 -15.86 -5.22
C VAL A 96 -4.06 -14.34 -5.21
N VAL A 97 -3.72 -13.74 -4.07
CA VAL A 97 -3.43 -12.32 -3.91
C VAL A 97 -2.36 -11.88 -4.90
N ALA A 98 -1.23 -12.59 -4.95
CA ALA A 98 -0.16 -12.27 -5.89
C ALA A 98 -0.65 -12.33 -7.36
N ALA A 99 -1.43 -13.36 -7.72
CA ALA A 99 -1.95 -13.52 -9.06
C ALA A 99 -3.00 -12.46 -9.45
N VAL A 100 -3.88 -12.09 -8.52
CA VAL A 100 -4.87 -11.01 -8.71
C VAL A 100 -4.17 -9.66 -8.83
N ALA A 101 -3.20 -9.37 -7.95
CA ALA A 101 -2.44 -8.13 -7.97
C ALA A 101 -1.85 -7.86 -9.35
N LEU A 102 -1.12 -8.85 -9.88
CA LEU A 102 -0.41 -8.72 -11.15
C LEU A 102 -1.35 -8.52 -12.35
N ARG A 103 -2.65 -8.83 -12.23
CA ARG A 103 -3.63 -8.71 -13.32
C ARG A 103 -4.52 -7.47 -13.23
N SER A 104 -4.83 -7.01 -12.03
CA SER A 104 -5.89 -6.01 -11.83
C SER A 104 -5.49 -4.83 -10.95
N LEU A 105 -4.33 -4.87 -10.29
CA LEU A 105 -3.88 -3.74 -9.49
C LEU A 105 -3.30 -2.67 -10.43
N GLU A 106 -3.76 -1.44 -10.24
CA GLU A 106 -3.26 -0.26 -10.94
C GLU A 106 -2.46 0.62 -9.95
N PRO A 107 -1.44 1.35 -10.46
CA PRO A 107 -0.76 2.35 -9.64
C PRO A 107 -1.74 3.47 -9.31
N SER A 108 -1.60 4.06 -8.13
CA SER A 108 -2.33 5.27 -7.79
C SER A 108 -1.94 6.42 -8.72
N TRP A 109 -2.82 7.41 -8.87
CA TRP A 109 -2.48 8.63 -9.64
C TRP A 109 -1.21 9.28 -9.08
N LEU A 110 -1.02 9.20 -7.77
CA LEU A 110 0.11 9.77 -7.05
C LEU A 110 1.42 9.09 -7.51
N ALA A 111 1.49 7.76 -7.45
CA ALA A 111 2.68 7.03 -7.91
C ALA A 111 2.92 7.21 -9.41
N ALA A 112 1.87 7.03 -10.22
CA ALA A 112 1.97 7.10 -11.68
C ALA A 112 2.44 8.48 -12.19
N ARG A 113 2.10 9.56 -11.47
CA ARG A 113 2.46 10.93 -11.86
C ARG A 113 3.72 11.44 -11.19
N VAL A 114 3.91 11.16 -9.90
CA VAL A 114 4.93 11.81 -9.10
C VAL A 114 6.26 11.07 -9.12
N MET A 115 6.29 9.72 -9.14
CA MET A 115 7.55 8.98 -9.21
C MET A 115 8.40 9.37 -10.44
N PRO A 116 7.83 9.45 -11.68
CA PRO A 116 8.60 9.90 -12.83
C PRO A 116 9.00 11.38 -12.76
N ALA A 117 8.16 12.22 -12.13
CA ALA A 117 8.46 13.64 -12.00
C ALA A 117 9.62 13.94 -11.03
N LEU A 118 9.85 13.03 -10.08
CA LEU A 118 10.94 13.10 -9.12
C LEU A 118 12.27 12.56 -9.68
N ASP A 119 12.26 11.96 -10.87
CA ASP A 119 13.48 11.47 -11.53
C ASP A 119 14.46 12.62 -11.80
N GLY A 120 15.69 12.49 -11.29
CA GLY A 120 16.70 13.54 -11.31
C GLY A 120 16.44 14.75 -10.39
N VAL A 121 15.35 14.74 -9.62
CA VAL A 121 15.05 15.76 -8.59
C VAL A 121 15.36 15.22 -7.19
N ALA A 122 14.86 14.03 -6.87
CA ALA A 122 15.21 13.31 -5.65
C ALA A 122 16.58 12.65 -5.77
N ASP A 123 17.30 12.53 -4.65
CA ASP A 123 18.55 11.76 -4.61
C ASP A 123 18.28 10.26 -4.74
N GLU A 124 17.16 9.79 -4.17
CA GLU A 124 16.75 8.40 -4.16
C GLU A 124 15.24 8.29 -3.88
N GLN A 125 14.60 7.27 -4.45
CA GLN A 125 13.21 6.91 -4.12
C GLN A 125 13.15 5.44 -3.67
N LEU A 126 12.45 5.18 -2.56
CA LEU A 126 12.35 3.85 -1.95
C LEU A 126 10.91 3.51 -1.58
N VAL A 127 10.44 2.32 -1.97
CA VAL A 127 9.23 1.74 -1.38
C VAL A 127 9.59 0.98 -0.10
N VAL A 128 8.93 1.31 1.00
CA VAL A 128 9.06 0.66 2.31
C VAL A 128 7.68 0.19 2.76
N SER A 129 7.39 -1.11 2.57
CA SER A 129 6.08 -1.70 2.86
C SER A 129 6.19 -2.96 3.73
N ASN A 130 5.06 -3.33 4.35
CA ASN A 130 4.89 -4.62 5.01
C ASN A 130 4.65 -5.78 4.03
N GLY A 131 4.31 -5.48 2.77
CA GLY A 131 4.08 -6.46 1.72
C GLY A 131 5.31 -7.26 1.32
N ASP A 132 5.11 -8.21 0.40
CA ASP A 132 6.19 -8.99 -0.20
C ASP A 132 6.99 -8.09 -1.17
N PRO A 133 8.29 -7.83 -0.92
CA PRO A 133 9.09 -6.98 -1.79
C PRO A 133 9.24 -7.52 -3.22
N ASP A 134 9.17 -8.84 -3.44
CA ASP A 134 9.26 -9.41 -4.79
C ASP A 134 7.98 -9.17 -5.58
N LEU A 135 6.81 -9.29 -4.94
CA LEU A 135 5.53 -8.95 -5.54
C LEU A 135 5.46 -7.44 -5.87
N ILE A 136 5.87 -6.59 -4.92
CA ILE A 136 5.90 -5.13 -5.12
C ILE A 136 6.79 -4.76 -6.30
N ALA A 137 8.01 -5.34 -6.38
CA ALA A 137 8.91 -5.09 -7.49
C ALA A 137 8.31 -5.54 -8.84
N ALA A 138 7.63 -6.68 -8.87
CA ALA A 138 6.95 -7.17 -10.08
C ALA A 138 5.78 -6.26 -10.50
N LEU A 139 5.03 -5.69 -9.55
CA LEU A 139 3.96 -4.73 -9.82
C LEU A 139 4.50 -3.42 -10.38
N LEU A 140 5.53 -2.85 -9.75
CA LEU A 140 6.20 -1.64 -10.23
C LEU A 140 6.75 -1.83 -11.64
N ALA A 141 7.34 -2.99 -11.94
CA ALA A 141 7.79 -3.33 -13.29
C ALA A 141 6.63 -3.44 -14.29
N GLY A 142 5.52 -4.06 -13.90
CA GLY A 142 4.29 -4.12 -14.70
C GLY A 142 3.70 -2.74 -15.01
N TRP A 143 3.92 -1.76 -14.14
CA TRP A 143 3.48 -0.38 -14.30
C TRP A 143 4.53 0.54 -14.96
N ASN A 144 5.72 0.03 -15.29
CA ASN A 144 6.88 0.79 -15.77
C ASN A 144 7.33 1.89 -14.79
N LEU A 145 7.21 1.63 -13.49
CA LEU A 145 7.67 2.53 -12.42
C LEU A 145 8.99 2.07 -11.79
N ASP A 146 9.43 0.84 -12.05
CA ASP A 146 10.68 0.28 -11.55
C ASP A 146 11.96 1.07 -11.89
N PRO A 147 12.06 1.89 -12.97
CA PRO A 147 13.25 2.69 -13.20
C PRO A 147 13.38 3.87 -12.23
N PHE A 148 12.29 4.28 -11.57
CA PHE A 148 12.25 5.48 -10.74
C PHE A 148 12.40 5.21 -9.25
N VAL A 149 12.17 3.96 -8.80
CA VAL A 149 12.06 3.63 -7.37
C VAL A 149 12.63 2.24 -7.09
N GLU A 150 13.36 2.12 -5.99
CA GLU A 150 13.83 0.82 -5.48
C GLU A 150 12.89 0.28 -4.40
N VAL A 151 12.79 -1.05 -4.29
CA VAL A 151 12.01 -1.70 -3.22
C VAL A 151 12.93 -2.07 -2.07
N ALA A 152 12.73 -1.46 -0.91
CA ALA A 152 13.50 -1.75 0.27
C ALA A 152 13.18 -3.18 0.78
N ARG A 153 14.22 -4.00 0.90
CA ARG A 153 14.08 -5.40 1.34
C ARG A 153 14.36 -5.53 2.85
N ARG A 154 13.43 -6.16 3.57
CA ARG A 154 13.60 -6.51 4.98
C ARG A 154 14.59 -7.67 5.11
N THR A 155 15.58 -7.53 5.98
CA THR A 155 16.44 -8.64 6.41
C THR A 155 15.75 -9.46 7.51
N PRO A 156 16.05 -10.76 7.66
CA PRO A 156 15.50 -11.56 8.76
C PRO A 156 15.66 -10.87 10.12
N GLY A 157 14.58 -10.82 10.90
CA GLY A 157 14.57 -10.17 12.23
C GLY A 157 14.43 -8.64 12.21
N ARG A 158 14.23 -8.03 11.04
CA ARG A 158 14.00 -6.59 10.89
C ARG A 158 12.61 -6.30 10.35
N ASP A 159 11.79 -5.63 11.14
CA ASP A 159 10.44 -5.20 10.74
C ASP A 159 10.44 -3.91 9.90
N LYS A 160 9.26 -3.50 9.42
CA LYS A 160 9.08 -2.26 8.63
C LYS A 160 9.54 -1.04 9.44
N GLU A 161 9.24 -0.95 10.73
CA GLU A 161 9.65 0.20 11.56
C GLU A 161 11.17 0.33 11.64
N ALA A 162 11.88 -0.75 11.97
CA ALA A 162 13.33 -0.74 12.04
C ALA A 162 13.97 -0.42 10.68
N LEU A 163 13.37 -0.87 9.57
CA LEU A 163 13.79 -0.52 8.21
C LEU A 163 13.57 0.98 7.93
N PHE A 164 12.35 1.46 8.18
CA PHE A 164 11.96 2.86 8.02
C PHE A 164 12.89 3.80 8.78
N ARG A 165 13.17 3.51 10.05
CA ARG A 165 14.06 4.35 10.90
C ARG A 165 15.48 4.50 10.35
N SER A 166 16.04 3.50 9.66
CA SER A 166 17.39 3.67 9.09
C SER A 166 17.39 4.38 7.74
N LEU A 167 16.29 4.29 7.00
CA LEU A 167 16.19 4.87 5.66
C LEU A 167 15.75 6.33 5.73
N CYS A 168 14.91 6.67 6.70
CA CYS A 168 14.39 8.02 6.91
C CYS A 168 15.45 8.93 7.56
N VAL A 169 16.41 9.38 6.75
CA VAL A 169 17.50 10.28 7.15
C VAL A 169 17.34 11.61 6.41
N PRO A 170 17.22 12.76 7.11
CA PRO A 170 17.05 14.06 6.46
C PRO A 170 18.21 14.46 5.53
N PRO A 171 17.95 15.16 4.40
CA PRO A 171 16.62 15.55 3.91
C PRO A 171 15.81 14.34 3.41
N CYS A 172 14.56 14.21 3.87
CA CYS A 172 13.70 13.06 3.59
C CYS A 172 12.25 13.52 3.40
N VAL A 173 11.56 12.91 2.44
CA VAL A 173 10.11 13.04 2.22
C VAL A 173 9.46 11.67 2.42
N VAL A 174 8.36 11.61 3.16
CA VAL A 174 7.61 10.38 3.43
C VAL A 174 6.18 10.52 2.92
N LEU A 175 5.71 9.56 2.13
CA LEU A 175 4.33 9.43 1.69
C LEU A 175 3.71 8.16 2.30
N GLU A 176 2.66 8.32 3.10
CA GLU A 176 2.13 7.25 3.97
C GLU A 176 0.65 7.49 4.29
N ASP A 177 -0.12 6.41 4.48
CA ASP A 177 -1.56 6.44 4.82
C ASP A 177 -1.83 6.17 6.32
N SER A 178 -0.80 5.74 7.07
CA SER A 178 -0.84 5.41 8.49
C SER A 178 -0.33 6.53 9.41
N ASP A 179 -1.12 6.92 10.41
CA ASP A 179 -0.73 7.88 11.46
C ASP A 179 0.58 7.48 12.19
N THR A 180 0.79 6.19 12.40
CA THR A 180 1.98 5.68 13.10
C THR A 180 3.27 6.02 12.37
N TYR A 181 3.31 5.79 11.05
CA TYR A 181 4.50 6.03 10.23
C TYR A 181 4.65 7.51 9.83
N LEU A 182 3.54 8.25 9.71
CA LEU A 182 3.58 9.70 9.59
C LEU A 182 4.19 10.35 10.84
N ALA A 183 3.74 9.96 12.04
CA ALA A 183 4.31 10.45 13.29
C ALA A 183 5.80 10.11 13.41
N LEU A 184 6.18 8.89 13.02
CA LEU A 184 7.57 8.45 13.00
C LEU A 184 8.44 9.25 12.01
N GLY A 185 7.95 9.48 10.78
CA GLY A 185 8.66 10.31 9.80
C GLY A 185 8.93 11.72 10.32
N ARG A 186 7.93 12.33 10.98
CA ARG A 186 8.05 13.64 11.62
C ARG A 186 9.06 13.64 12.77
N GLU A 187 9.04 12.63 13.63
CA GLU A 187 10.03 12.44 14.70
C GLU A 187 11.47 12.43 14.15
N LEU A 188 11.66 11.79 13.00
CA LEU A 188 12.95 11.68 12.30
C LEU A 188 13.29 12.90 11.43
N GLY A 189 12.44 13.92 11.39
CA GLY A 189 12.67 15.18 10.66
C GLY A 189 12.36 15.12 9.16
N ALA A 190 11.56 14.16 8.71
CA ALA A 190 11.08 14.13 7.33
C ALA A 190 9.94 15.13 7.10
N PHE A 191 9.83 15.61 5.87
CA PHE A 191 8.61 16.22 5.37
C PHE A 191 7.59 15.13 5.07
N THR A 192 6.38 15.25 5.60
CA THR A 192 5.38 14.17 5.57
C THR A 192 4.16 14.51 4.73
N VAL A 193 3.72 13.56 3.90
CA VAL A 193 2.51 13.62 3.09
C VAL A 193 1.58 12.49 3.47
N GLY A 194 0.46 12.84 4.11
CA GLY A 194 -0.59 11.90 4.48
C GLY A 194 -1.51 11.60 3.29
N VAL A 195 -1.68 10.33 2.95
CA VAL A 195 -2.51 9.91 1.82
C VAL A 195 -3.81 9.30 2.33
N ARG A 196 -4.95 9.87 1.89
CA ARG A 196 -6.27 9.29 2.11
C ARG A 196 -6.67 8.43 0.93
N HIS A 197 -7.33 7.32 1.20
CA HIS A 197 -7.90 6.39 0.25
C HIS A 197 -9.28 5.95 0.73
N SER A 198 -9.89 4.99 0.04
CA SER A 198 -11.31 4.71 0.20
C SER A 198 -11.70 4.13 1.57
N HIS A 199 -10.76 3.55 2.34
CA HIS A 199 -11.02 3.02 3.69
C HIS A 199 -10.61 3.95 4.83
N ASN A 200 -9.85 5.01 4.56
CA ASN A 200 -9.53 6.04 5.56
C ASN A 200 -9.97 7.46 5.12
N PRO A 201 -11.14 7.65 4.46
CA PRO A 201 -11.48 8.91 3.77
C PRO A 201 -11.63 10.11 4.72
N ARG A 202 -11.80 9.83 6.02
CA ARG A 202 -11.94 10.82 7.09
C ARG A 202 -10.86 10.69 8.16
N ALA A 203 -9.80 9.93 7.90
CA ALA A 203 -8.67 9.87 8.82
C ALA A 203 -8.06 11.26 8.98
N ALA A 204 -7.83 11.65 10.23
CA ALA A 204 -7.21 12.90 10.59
C ALA A 204 -5.69 12.74 10.56
N LEU A 205 -5.14 12.53 9.35
CA LEU A 205 -3.71 12.30 9.15
C LEU A 205 -2.91 13.55 9.55
N VAL A 206 -2.06 13.42 10.56
CA VAL A 206 -1.19 14.52 11.01
C VAL A 206 0.08 14.54 10.17
N ALA A 207 0.04 15.32 9.09
CA ALA A 207 1.12 15.46 8.12
C ALA A 207 1.33 16.92 7.67
N ASP A 208 2.46 17.22 7.04
CA ASP A 208 2.75 18.57 6.53
C ASP A 208 1.88 18.91 5.31
N LEU A 209 1.58 17.90 4.48
CA LEU A 209 0.55 17.94 3.45
C LEU A 209 -0.37 16.73 3.56
N THR A 210 -1.59 16.86 3.04
CA THR A 210 -2.48 15.71 2.86
C THR A 210 -3.05 15.69 1.46
N THR A 211 -3.30 14.50 0.94
CA THR A 211 -3.94 14.28 -0.35
C THR A 211 -4.96 13.14 -0.26
N HIS A 212 -5.64 12.86 -1.36
CA HIS A 212 -6.53 11.71 -1.51
C HIS A 212 -6.26 11.00 -2.85
N LEU A 213 -6.53 9.69 -2.89
CA LEU A 213 -6.47 8.87 -4.10
C LEU A 213 -7.85 8.60 -4.69
#